data_AF-A0A940PNU0-F1
#
_entry.id   AF-A0A940PNU0-F1
#
_cell.length_a   1.000
_cell.length_b   1.000
_cell.length_c   1.000
_cell.angle_alpha   90.00
_cell.angle_beta   90.00
_cell.angle_gamma   90.00
#
_symmetry.space_group_name_H-M   'P 1'
#
loop_
_entity.id
_entity.type
_entity.pdbx_description
1 polymer ?
#
loop_
_entity_poly.entity_id
_entity_poly.type
_entity_poly.pdbx_seq_one_letter_code
_entity_poly.pdbx_strand_id
1 'polypeptide(L)'
;MMNKDTQIVETVAGTWLRFPISFKKSHCLVELPDQLSLNINVKNGNVNVYKRDGNNVYQYLGDVFITSSANQLQCSAVSAQMQETNERPRQQSDAS
;
A
#
# COMPACT_ATOMS: atom_id res chain seq x y z
N MET A 1 3.73 17.73 -12.64
CA MET A 1 3.12 17.03 -11.49
C MET A 1 2.02 16.13 -12.02
N MET A 2 2.26 14.83 -12.16
CA MET A 2 1.17 13.89 -12.44
C MET A 2 0.30 13.83 -11.18
N ASN A 3 -0.91 14.39 -11.24
CA ASN A 3 -1.95 14.05 -10.29
C ASN A 3 -2.15 12.54 -10.42
N LYS A 4 -1.59 11.76 -9.49
CA LYS A 4 -1.89 10.33 -9.41
C LYS A 4 -3.35 10.25 -9.00
N ASP A 5 -4.22 9.78 -9.88
CA ASP A 5 -5.64 9.63 -9.57
C ASP A 5 -5.79 8.84 -8.26
N THR A 6 -6.65 9.36 -7.38
CA THR A 6 -6.91 8.76 -6.06
C THR A 6 -8.38 8.40 -5.90
N GLN A 7 -8.65 7.49 -4.97
CA GLN A 7 -9.99 7.08 -4.57
C GLN A 7 -10.13 7.16 -3.04
N ILE A 8 -11.37 7.35 -2.58
CA ILE A 8 -11.72 7.34 -1.16
C ILE A 8 -12.39 6.01 -0.84
N VAL A 9 -11.89 5.30 0.16
CA VAL A 9 -12.36 3.97 0.55
C VAL A 9 -12.70 3.95 2.02
N GLU A 10 -13.90 3.46 2.34
CA GLU A 10 -14.35 3.31 3.72
C GLU A 10 -13.74 2.07 4.39
N THR A 11 -13.26 2.23 5.62
CA THR A 11 -12.80 1.15 6.51
C THR A 11 -13.98 0.40 7.12
N VAL A 12 -13.71 -0.71 7.80
CA VAL A 12 -14.74 -1.44 8.57
C VAL A 12 -15.28 -0.64 9.77
N ALA A 13 -14.56 0.39 10.23
CA ALA A 13 -14.96 1.25 11.33
C ALA A 13 -15.74 2.50 10.86
N GLY A 14 -16.00 2.66 9.56
CA GLY A 14 -16.67 3.84 9.00
C GLY A 14 -15.76 5.05 8.75
N THR A 15 -14.45 4.93 8.96
CA THR A 15 -13.48 5.98 8.61
C THR A 15 -13.14 5.93 7.12
N TRP A 16 -12.98 7.09 6.49
CA TRP A 16 -12.68 7.24 5.06
C TRP A 16 -11.21 7.53 4.82
N LEU A 17 -10.53 6.68 4.05
CA LEU A 17 -9.11 6.79 3.72
C LEU A 17 -8.90 7.03 2.22
N ARG A 18 -7.81 7.72 1.87
CA ARG A 18 -7.46 7.99 0.46
C ARG A 18 -6.36 7.03 -0.01
N PHE A 19 -6.58 6.39 -1.16
CA PHE A 19 -5.64 5.46 -1.79
C PHE A 19 -5.40 5.80 -3.27
N PRO A 20 -4.34 5.30 -3.90
CA PRO A 20 -4.19 5.33 -5.36
C PRO A 20 -5.37 4.65 -6.06
N ILE A 21 -5.71 5.07 -7.28
CA ILE A 21 -6.81 4.47 -8.07
C ILE A 21 -6.61 2.96 -8.34
N SER A 22 -5.36 2.49 -8.28
CA SER A 22 -5.00 1.07 -8.44
C SER A 22 -5.32 0.21 -7.20
N PHE A 23 -5.63 0.83 -6.05
CA PHE A 23 -5.97 0.12 -4.83
C PHE A 23 -7.24 -0.71 -5.02
N LYS A 24 -7.21 -1.93 -4.47
CA LYS A 24 -8.36 -2.84 -4.45
C LYS A 24 -8.64 -3.24 -3.01
N LYS A 25 -9.80 -2.85 -2.51
CA LYS A 25 -10.27 -3.27 -1.18
C LYS A 25 -10.45 -4.80 -1.17
N SER A 26 -9.86 -5.43 -0.16
CA SER A 26 -10.04 -6.85 0.14
C SER A 26 -11.29 -7.04 1.02
N HIS A 27 -11.30 -8.04 1.88
CA HIS A 27 -12.46 -8.36 2.72
C HIS A 27 -12.60 -7.39 3.89
N CYS A 28 -11.48 -6.95 4.47
CA CYS A 28 -11.45 -6.07 5.62
C CYS A 28 -10.38 -5.00 5.45
N LEU A 29 -10.78 -3.74 5.56
CA LEU A 29 -9.88 -2.58 5.53
C LEU A 29 -9.92 -1.91 6.89
N VAL A 30 -8.76 -1.81 7.55
CA VAL A 30 -8.62 -1.27 8.90
C VAL A 30 -7.64 -0.10 8.89
N GLU A 31 -7.97 0.98 9.58
CA GLU A 31 -7.02 2.03 9.93
C GLU A 31 -6.36 1.66 11.26
N LEU A 32 -5.04 1.79 11.32
CA LEU A 32 -4.25 1.62 12.53
C LEU A 32 -3.67 2.97 12.98
N PRO A 33 -3.22 3.08 14.24
CA PRO A 33 -2.37 4.17 14.69
C PRO A 33 -1.12 4.33 13.80
N ASP A 34 -0.43 5.46 13.95
CA ASP A 34 0.80 5.78 13.21
C ASP A 34 0.65 5.82 11.68
N GLN A 35 -0.56 6.18 11.23
CA GLN A 35 -0.88 6.39 9.82
C GLN A 35 -0.73 5.13 8.97
N LEU A 36 -0.92 3.96 9.58
CA LEU A 36 -0.92 2.67 8.90
C LEU A 36 -2.34 2.23 8.54
N SER A 37 -2.46 1.41 7.50
CA SER A 37 -3.71 0.73 7.17
C SER A 37 -3.43 -0.70 6.71
N LEU A 38 -4.33 -1.61 7.06
CA LEU A 38 -4.28 -3.01 6.67
C LEU A 38 -5.45 -3.34 5.75
N ASN A 39 -5.13 -3.91 4.58
CA ASN A 39 -6.10 -4.47 3.65
C ASN A 39 -6.00 -5.99 3.70
N ILE A 40 -6.91 -6.62 4.45
CA ILE A 40 -6.84 -8.04 4.84
C ILE A 40 -7.66 -8.88 3.86
N ASN A 41 -7.00 -9.85 3.25
CA ASN A 41 -7.63 -10.92 2.50
C ASN A 41 -7.76 -12.19 3.35
N VAL A 42 -8.93 -12.36 3.96
CA VAL A 42 -9.20 -13.49 4.87
C VAL A 42 -9.21 -14.87 4.19
N LYS A 43 -9.32 -14.93 2.86
CA LYS A 43 -9.35 -16.21 2.13
C LYS A 43 -7.98 -16.88 2.03
N ASN A 44 -6.90 -16.09 2.04
CA ASN A 44 -5.55 -16.58 1.83
C ASN A 44 -4.53 -16.07 2.87
N GLY A 45 -4.99 -15.33 3.88
CA GLY A 45 -4.13 -14.82 4.95
C GLY A 45 -3.17 -13.70 4.52
N ASN A 46 -3.30 -13.17 3.30
CA ASN A 46 -2.52 -12.03 2.84
C ASN A 46 -3.07 -10.73 3.44
N VAL A 47 -2.18 -9.90 3.95
CA VAL A 47 -2.47 -8.57 4.48
C VAL A 47 -1.56 -7.58 3.77
N ASN A 48 -2.12 -6.74 2.90
CA ASN A 48 -1.36 -5.63 2.34
C ASN A 48 -1.28 -4.50 3.38
N VAL A 49 -0.08 -4.01 3.63
CA VAL A 49 0.20 -2.93 4.57
C VAL A 49 0.40 -1.64 3.79
N TYR A 50 -0.24 -0.56 4.24
CA TYR A 50 -0.11 0.76 3.66
C TYR A 50 0.29 1.79 4.72
N LYS A 51 1.01 2.83 4.29
CA LYS A 51 1.37 3.99 5.12
C LYS A 51 0.96 5.28 4.43
N ARG A 52 0.35 6.20 5.18
CA ARG A 52 -0.02 7.53 4.69
C ARG A 52 1.23 8.36 4.37
N ASP A 53 1.25 8.96 3.18
CA ASP A 53 2.29 9.90 2.75
C ASP A 53 1.94 11.36 3.12
N GLY A 54 2.83 12.29 2.77
CA GLY A 54 2.63 13.73 3.01
C GLY A 54 1.43 14.34 2.27
N ASN A 55 0.84 13.65 1.29
CA ASN A 55 -0.34 14.08 0.54
C ASN A 55 -1.64 13.44 1.09
N ASN A 56 -1.57 12.81 2.26
CA ASN A 56 -2.65 12.05 2.88
C ASN A 56 -3.12 10.86 2.04
N VAL A 57 -2.26 10.27 1.20
CA VAL A 57 -2.55 9.07 0.41
C VAL A 57 -1.84 7.87 1.04
N TYR A 58 -2.56 6.78 1.29
CA TYR A 58 -2.00 5.53 1.80
C TYR A 58 -1.26 4.78 0.68
N GLN A 59 0.07 4.74 0.76
CA GLN A 59 0.95 4.07 -0.19
C GLN A 59 1.29 2.67 0.27
N TYR A 60 1.43 1.75 -0.67
CA TYR A 60 1.75 0.36 -0.40
C TYR A 60 3.17 0.23 0.20
N LEU A 61 3.27 -0.45 1.34
CA LEU A 61 4.51 -0.67 2.08
C LEU A 61 5.04 -2.10 1.92
N GLY A 62 4.15 -3.07 1.73
CA GLY A 62 4.50 -4.48 1.66
C GLY A 62 3.34 -5.39 2.05
N ASP A 63 3.63 -6.68 2.09
CA ASP A 63 2.70 -7.73 2.44
C ASP A 63 3.12 -8.39 3.75
N VAL A 64 2.13 -8.75 4.56
CA VAL A 64 2.26 -9.72 5.66
C VAL A 64 1.41 -10.93 5.32
N PHE A 65 1.97 -12.13 5.46
CA PHE A 65 1.26 -13.38 5.27
C PHE A 65 1.09 -14.06 6.61
N ILE A 66 -0.16 -14.36 6.96
CA ILE A 66 -0.51 -15.09 8.17
C ILE A 66 -0.97 -16.48 7.74
N THR A 67 -0.21 -17.50 8.09
CA THR A 67 -0.56 -18.90 7.86
C THR A 67 -0.76 -19.61 9.19
N SER A 68 -1.66 -20.58 9.21
CA SER A 68 -1.88 -21.46 10.36
C SER A 68 -1.59 -22.90 9.94
N SER A 69 -0.77 -23.59 10.73
CA SER A 69 -0.49 -25.02 10.56
C SER A 69 -0.61 -25.70 11.91
N ALA A 70 -1.47 -26.71 12.01
CA ALA A 70 -1.87 -27.34 13.26
C ALA A 70 -2.33 -26.29 14.30
N ASN A 71 -1.53 -26.06 15.35
CA ASN A 71 -1.78 -25.10 16.42
C ASN A 71 -0.75 -23.96 16.44
N GLN A 72 -0.02 -23.75 15.35
CA GLN A 72 0.99 -22.70 15.23
C GLN A 72 0.57 -21.65 14.19
N LEU A 73 0.70 -20.39 14.58
CA LEU A 73 0.63 -19.25 13.67
C LEU A 73 2.03 -18.93 13.17
N GLN A 74 2.15 -18.74 11.86
CA GLN A 74 3.36 -18.25 11.22
C GLN A 74 3.04 -16.93 10.50
N CYS A 75 3.87 -15.93 10.76
CA CYS A 75 3.81 -14.64 10.10
C CYS A 75 5.09 -14.45 9.29
N SER A 76 4.97 -14.08 8.02
CA SER A 76 6.08 -13.62 7.19
C SER A 76 5.77 -12.26 6.60
N ALA A 77 6.80 -11.46 6.35
CA ALA A 77 6.65 -10.10 5.81
C ALA A 77 7.56 -9.92 4.60
N VAL A 78 7.05 -9.22 3.59
CA VAL A 78 7.77 -8.84 2.36
C VAL A 78 7.59 -7.34 2.16
N SER A 79 8.68 -6.59 2.19
CA SER A 79 8.64 -5.15 1.90
C SER A 79 8.43 -4.91 0.41
N ALA A 80 7.65 -3.88 0.07
CA ALA A 80 7.62 -3.37 -1.30
C ALA A 80 9.03 -2.95 -1.70
N GLN A 81 9.51 -3.41 -2.87
CA GLN A 81 10.72 -2.85 -3.45
C GLN A 81 10.44 -1.39 -3.79
N MET A 82 11.18 -0.44 -3.20
CA MET A 82 11.18 0.94 -3.68
C MET A 82 11.66 0.90 -5.12
N GLN A 83 10.79 1.24 -6.08
CA GLN A 83 11.27 1.63 -7.40
C GLN A 83 12.07 2.92 -7.23
N GLU A 84 13.41 2.80 -7.16
CA GLU A 84 14.28 3.95 -7.39
C GLU A 84 13.89 4.54 -8.75
N THR A 85 13.34 5.75 -8.71
CA THR A 85 13.01 6.48 -9.92
C THR A 85 14.33 6.90 -10.53
N ASN A 86 14.81 6.10 -11.49
CA ASN A 86 16.05 6.35 -12.20
C ASN A 86 15.83 7.51 -13.18
N GLU A 87 15.69 8.73 -12.67
CA GLU A 87 15.68 9.96 -13.47
C GLU A 87 17.10 10.19 -13.98
N ARG A 88 17.43 9.57 -15.12
CA ARG A 88 18.60 9.97 -15.91
C ARG A 88 18.38 11.44 -16.33
N PRO A 89 19.33 12.35 -16.08
CA PRO A 89 19.25 13.69 -16.63
C PRO A 89 19.25 13.56 -18.16
N ARG A 90 18.22 14.11 -18.81
CA ARG A 90 18.24 14.27 -20.27
C ARG A 90 19.37 15.24 -20.58
N GLN A 91 20.48 14.73 -21.14
CA GLN A 91 21.47 15.59 -21.80
C GLN A 91 20.76 16.31 -22.96
N GLN A 92 20.70 17.62 -22.84
CA GLN A 92 20.24 18.53 -23.87
C GLN A 92 21.37 18.64 -24.89
N SER A 93 21.21 18.02 -26.05
CA SER A 93 22.12 18.17 -27.18
C SER A 93 21.80 19.50 -27.85
N ASP A 94 22.53 20.55 -27.50
CA ASP A 94 22.53 21.78 -28.27
C ASP A 94 23.21 21.54 -29.62
N ALA A 95 22.55 22.00 -30.68
CA ALA A 95 23.01 21.94 -32.05
C ALA A 95 24.25 22.83 -32.28
N SER A 96 25.12 22.39 -33.19
CA SER A 96 26.01 23.24 -33.98
C SER A 96 26.27 22.57 -35.33
#